data_AF-A0A2G3J623-F1
#
_entry.id   AF-A0A2G3J623-F1
#
_cell.length_a   1.000
_cell.length_b   1.000
_cell.length_c   1.000
_cell.angle_alpha   90.00
_cell.angle_beta   90.00
_cell.angle_gamma   90.00
#
_symmetry.space_group_name_H-M   'P 1'
#
loop_
_entity.id
_entity.type
_entity.pdbx_description
1 polymer ?
#
loop_
_entity_poly.entity_id
_entity_poly.type
_entity_poly.pdbx_seq_one_letter_code
_entity_poly.pdbx_strand_id
1 'polypeptide(L)' 'MICAEHGTSSASFYKWRAKFGGMDVSMMTRMKELEDENKRLKKMYIEAQMQADIIKEAIIL' A
#
# COMPACT_ATOMS: atom_id res chain seq x y z
N MET A 1 -18.08 15.76 -21.73
CA MET A 1 -17.40 14.71 -22.54
C MET A 1 -16.08 14.42 -21.85
N ILE A 2 -16.03 13.45 -20.93
CA ILE A 2 -14.89 13.25 -20.00
C ILE A 2 -13.54 13.14 -20.75
N CYS A 3 -13.53 12.55 -21.95
CA CYS A 3 -12.35 12.41 -22.81
C CYS A 3 -11.84 13.75 -23.40
N ALA A 4 -12.73 14.69 -23.74
CA ALA A 4 -12.34 16.02 -24.23
C ALA A 4 -11.82 16.91 -23.09
N GLU A 5 -12.48 16.86 -21.94
CA GLU A 5 -12.14 17.69 -20.77
C GLU A 5 -10.76 17.32 -20.20
N HIS A 6 -10.34 16.06 -20.33
CA HIS A 6 -9.08 15.55 -19.79
C HIS A 6 -8.01 15.31 -20.86
N GLY A 7 -8.20 15.83 -22.09
CA GLY A 7 -7.23 15.67 -23.19
C GLY A 7 -6.89 14.21 -23.53
N THR A 8 -7.77 13.27 -23.17
CA THR A 8 -7.49 11.83 -23.24
C THR A 8 -8.31 11.23 -24.36
N SER A 9 -7.66 10.52 -25.30
CA SER A 9 -8.39 9.86 -26.39
C SER A 9 -9.41 8.84 -25.84
N SER A 10 -10.57 8.71 -26.48
CA SER A 10 -11.58 7.71 -26.08
C SER A 10 -11.00 6.29 -26.05
N ALA A 11 -10.08 5.97 -26.97
CA ALA A 11 -9.39 4.69 -27.00
C ALA A 11 -8.50 4.47 -25.75
N SER A 12 -7.80 5.50 -25.28
CA SER A 12 -7.01 5.45 -24.04
C SER A 12 -7.91 5.27 -22.81
N PHE A 13 -9.05 5.96 -22.77
CA PHE A 13 -10.03 5.84 -21.69
C PHE A 13 -10.62 4.43 -21.60
N TYR A 14 -11.07 3.85 -22.72
CA TYR A 14 -11.60 2.48 -22.73
C TYR A 14 -10.53 1.43 -22.41
N LYS A 15 -9.27 1.61 -22.87
CA LYS A 15 -8.14 0.76 -22.47
C LYS A 15 -7.89 0.82 -20.96
N TRP A 16 -7.90 2.02 -20.38
CA TRP A 16 -7.72 2.21 -18.96
C TRP A 16 -8.88 1.61 -18.15
N ARG A 17 -10.12 1.83 -18.59
CA ARG A 17 -11.32 1.24 -17.99
C ARG A 17 -11.35 -0.28 -18.11
N ALA A 18 -10.90 -0.86 -19.21
CA ALA A 18 -10.80 -2.31 -19.35
C ALA A 18 -9.73 -2.90 -18.42
N LYS A 19 -8.62 -2.18 -18.19
CA LYS A 19 -7.51 -2.63 -17.34
C LYS A 19 -7.76 -2.42 -15.84
N PHE A 20 -8.43 -1.34 -15.48
CA PHE A 20 -8.56 -0.90 -14.08
C PHE A 20 -10.00 -0.65 -13.63
N GLY A 21 -10.96 -0.55 -14.56
CA GLY A 21 -12.37 -0.28 -14.23
C GLY A 21 -13.11 -1.46 -13.61
N GLY A 22 -12.51 -2.65 -13.57
CA GLY A 22 -12.96 -3.80 -12.77
C GLY A 22 -12.27 -3.91 -11.41
N MET A 23 -11.34 -3.00 -11.09
CA MET A 23 -10.77 -2.90 -9.74
C MET A 23 -11.85 -2.30 -8.85
N ASP A 24 -12.60 -3.17 -8.18
CA ASP A 24 -13.68 -2.78 -7.29
C ASP A 24 -13.14 -1.85 -6.20
N VAL A 25 -13.93 -0.85 -5.80
CA VAL A 25 -13.60 0.08 -4.70
C VAL A 25 -13.19 -0.70 -3.44
N SER A 26 -13.82 -1.86 -3.19
CA SER A 26 -13.46 -2.77 -2.11
C SER A 26 -12.03 -3.31 -2.21
N MET A 27 -11.51 -3.60 -3.41
CA MET A 27 -10.12 -4.04 -3.60
C MET A 27 -9.14 -2.91 -3.30
N MET A 28 -9.46 -1.68 -3.71
CA MET A 28 -8.60 -0.52 -3.43
C MET A 28 -8.61 -0.16 -1.93
N THR A 29 -9.77 -0.25 -1.27
CA THR A 29 -9.86 -0.11 0.19
C THR A 29 -9.03 -1.19 0.88
N ARG A 30 -9.18 -2.45 0.47
CA ARG A 30 -8.40 -3.57 1.02
C ARG A 30 -6.90 -3.39 0.83
N MET A 31 -6.47 -2.86 -0.31
CA MET A 31 -5.07 -2.58 -0.59
C MET A 31 -4.50 -1.54 0.40
N LYS A 32 -5.23 -0.44 0.63
CA LYS A 32 -4.82 0.58 1.60
C LYS A 32 -4.75 0.04 3.03
N GLU A 33 -5.73 -0.75 3.46
CA GLU A 33 -5.71 -1.41 4.78
C GLU A 33 -4.48 -2.32 4.95
N LEU A 34 -4.13 -3.07 3.91
CA LEU A 34 -2.95 -3.95 3.94
C LEU A 34 -1.64 -3.15 3.97
N GLU A 35 -1.57 -2.02 3.27
CA GLU A 35 -0.42 -1.11 3.31
C GLU A 35 -0.23 -0.52 4.73
N ASP A 36 -1.31 -0.06 5.35
CA ASP A 36 -1.29 0.49 6.71
C ASP A 36 -0.93 -0.57 7.75
N GLU A 37 -1.49 -1.77 7.65
CA GLU A 37 -1.17 -2.88 8.55
C GLU A 37 0.30 -3.31 8.40
N ASN A 38 0.80 -3.42 7.17
CA ASN A 38 2.21 -3.75 6.92
C ASN A 38 3.15 -2.69 7.51
N LYS A 39 2.80 -1.40 7.40
CA LYS A 39 3.56 -0.32 8.03
C LYS A 39 3.58 -0.46 9.56
N ARG A 40 2.44 -0.78 10.17
CA ARG A 40 2.34 -1.01 11.62
C ARG A 40 3.19 -2.20 12.06
N LEU A 41 3.09 -3.32 11.35
CA LEU A 41 3.83 -4.54 11.65
C LEU A 41 5.35 -4.34 11.54
N LYS A 42 5.82 -3.65 10.49
CA LYS A 42 7.24 -3.32 10.34
C LYS A 42 7.76 -2.46 11.50
N LYS A 43 6.99 -1.46 11.93
CA LYS A 43 7.35 -0.63 13.07
C LYS A 43 7.48 -1.48 14.35
N MET A 44 6.49 -2.31 14.65
CA MET A 44 6.53 -3.20 15.82
C MET A 44 7.69 -4.17 15.77
N TYR A 45 8.00 -4.74 14.60
CA TYR A 45 9.13 -5.64 14.42
C TYR A 45 10.46 -4.96 14.76
N ILE A 46 10.68 -3.74 14.25
CA ILE A 46 11.88 -2.96 14.55
C ILE A 46 11.98 -2.65 16.04
N GLU A 47 10.88 -2.23 16.67
CA GLU A 47 10.84 -1.95 18.11
C GLU A 47 11.16 -3.19 18.96
N ALA A 48 10.56 -4.34 18.62
CA ALA A 48 10.82 -5.61 19.31
C ALA A 48 12.27 -6.07 19.12
N GLN A 49 12.80 -5.95 17.90
CA GLN A 49 14.19 -6.30 17.61
C GLN A 49 15.16 -5.42 18.41
N MET A 50 14.90 -4.10 18.47
CA MET A 50 15.72 -3.17 19.23
C MET A 50 15.72 -3.51 20.73
N GLN A 51 14.56 -3.87 21.30
CA GLN A 51 14.47 -4.33 22.69
C GLN A 51 15.26 -5.63 22.91
N ALA A 52 15.18 -6.57 21.98
CA ALA A 52 15.93 -7.82 22.06
C ALA A 52 17.45 -7.56 22.01
N ASP A 53 17.90 -6.65 21.15
CA ASP A 53 19.31 -6.29 21.04
C ASP A 53 19.82 -5.61 22.32
N ILE A 54 19.05 -4.69 22.91
CA ILE A 54 19.39 -4.07 24.21
C ILE A 54 19.51 -5.12 25.32
N ILE A 55 18.55 -6.05 25.42
CA ILE A 55 18.59 -7.12 26.42
C ILE A 55 19.83 -8.00 26.21
N LYS A 56 20.15 -8.32 24.96
CA LYS A 56 21.31 -9.14 24.62
C LYS A 56 22.61 -8.44 24.98
N GLU A 57 22.75 -7.14 24.72
CA GLU A 57 23.92 -6.35 25.15
C GLU A 57 24.05 -6.32 26.68
N ALA A 58 22.94 -6.13 27.40
CA ALA A 58 22.93 -6.10 28.86
C ALA A 58 23.31 -7.44 29.53
N ILE A 59 23.12 -8.57 28.85
CA ILE A 59 23.52 -9.90 29.34
C ILE A 59 25.02 -10.17 29.12
N ILE A 60 25.65 -9.47 28.17
CA ILE A 60 27.06 -9.67 27.80
C ILE A 60 28.00 -8.74 28.61
N LEU A 61 27.46 -7.68 29.22
CA LEU A 61 28.14 -6.80 30.18
C LEU A 61 28.06 -7.34 31.61
#